data_AF-C4P8K1-F1
#
_entry.id   AF-C4P8K1-F1
#
_cell.length_a   1.000
_cell.length_b   1.000
_cell.length_c   1.000
_cell.angle_alpha   90.00
_cell.angle_beta   90.00
_cell.angle_gamma   90.00
#
_symmetry.space_group_name_H-M   'P 1'
#
loop_
_entity.id
_entity.type
_entity.pdbx_description
1 polymer ?
#
loop_
_entity_poly.entity_id
_entity_poly.type
_entity_poly.pdbx_seq_one_letter_code
_entity_poly.pdbx_strand_id
1 'polypeptide(L)'
;SPGWIKFAEYYYPEFLPNLSTCKSPQQMFGAVAKTYYATKVGVDPSKMVVVSVMPCTAKKFECQREEMNDSGFKDVDYVLTTRELGQMITGAGIDFNSLPDSVMDSPIGMGTGAADIFA
;
A
#
# COMPACT_ATOMS: atom_id res chain seq x y z
N SER A 1 -0.79 12.29 0.07
CA SER A 1 -2.09 11.81 -0.44
C SER A 1 -2.09 11.84 -1.98
N PRO A 2 -2.44 10.75 -2.69
CA PRO A 2 -2.42 10.73 -4.15
C PRO A 2 -3.42 11.69 -4.80
N GLY A 3 -4.56 11.97 -4.14
CA GLY A 3 -5.49 12.98 -4.61
C GLY A 3 -4.87 14.38 -4.63
N TRP A 4 -4.10 14.72 -3.58
CA TRP A 4 -3.33 15.97 -3.53
C TRP A 4 -2.24 16.03 -4.61
N ILE A 5 -1.50 14.94 -4.82
CA ILE A 5 -0.47 14.89 -5.87
C ILE A 5 -1.09 15.19 -7.24
N LYS A 6 -2.18 14.49 -7.60
CA LYS A 6 -2.87 14.72 -8.87
C LYS A 6 -3.44 16.13 -8.98
N PHE A 7 -3.95 16.69 -7.89
CA PHE A 7 -4.41 18.08 -7.87
C PHE A 7 -3.25 19.05 -8.14
N ALA A 8 -2.11 18.89 -7.47
CA ALA A 8 -0.94 19.74 -7.68
C ALA A 8 -0.39 19.62 -9.11
N GLU A 9 -0.29 18.39 -9.64
CA GLU A 9 0.15 18.14 -11.02
C GLU A 9 -0.74 18.85 -12.06
N TYR A 10 -2.05 18.93 -11.83
CA TYR A 10 -3.00 19.55 -12.77
C TYR A 10 -3.10 21.06 -12.61
N TYR A 11 -3.17 21.55 -11.38
CA TYR A 11 -3.56 22.94 -11.11
C TYR A 11 -2.40 23.82 -10.65
N TYR A 12 -1.34 23.23 -10.10
CA TYR A 12 -0.21 23.97 -9.52
C TYR A 12 1.15 23.28 -9.80
N PRO A 13 1.49 23.02 -11.07
CA PRO A 13 2.72 22.33 -11.43
C PRO A 13 3.98 23.05 -10.94
N GLU A 14 3.92 24.37 -10.74
CA GLU A 14 5.00 25.19 -10.20
C GLU A 14 5.41 24.81 -8.77
N PHE A 15 4.52 24.18 -8.00
CA PHE A 15 4.82 23.73 -6.63
C PHE A 15 5.30 22.28 -6.55
N LEU A 16 5.37 21.55 -7.65
CA LEU A 16 5.87 20.17 -7.65
C LEU A 16 7.29 20.04 -7.06
N PRO A 17 8.24 20.97 -7.30
CA PRO A 17 9.58 20.90 -6.69
C PRO A 17 9.57 21.00 -5.15
N ASN A 18 8.50 21.50 -4.54
CA ASN A 18 8.35 21.61 -3.09
C ASN A 18 7.79 20.33 -2.46
N LEU A 19 7.24 19.42 -3.25
CA LEU A 19 6.71 18.16 -2.74
C LEU A 19 7.86 17.30 -2.20
N SER A 20 7.60 16.62 -1.09
CA SER A 20 8.53 15.60 -0.60
C SER A 20 8.77 14.56 -1.70
N THR A 21 10.03 14.23 -1.92
CA THR A 21 10.43 13.16 -2.85
C THR A 21 10.11 11.77 -2.31
N CYS A 22 9.69 11.67 -1.05
CA CYS A 22 9.23 10.43 -0.45
C CYS A 22 8.01 9.89 -1.18
N LYS A 23 8.11 8.61 -1.58
CA LYS A 23 6.93 7.79 -1.92
C LYS A 23 5.93 7.77 -0.77
N SER A 24 4.66 7.50 -1.05
CA SER A 24 3.69 7.29 0.03
C SER A 24 3.99 5.98 0.78
N PRO A 25 3.48 5.79 2.01
CA PRO A 25 3.67 4.53 2.74
C PRO A 25 3.24 3.28 1.95
N GLN A 26 2.16 3.37 1.17
CA GLN A 26 1.74 2.29 0.27
C GLN A 26 2.86 1.89 -0.71
N GLN A 27 3.45 2.88 -1.40
CA GLN A 27 4.42 2.62 -2.46
C GLN A 27 5.79 2.27 -1.89
N MET A 28 6.19 2.90 -0.78
CA MET A 28 7.38 2.49 -0.05
C MET A 28 7.27 1.03 0.42
N PHE A 29 6.13 0.66 1.01
CA PHE A 29 5.91 -0.71 1.48
C PHE A 29 5.93 -1.71 0.33
N GLY A 30 5.30 -1.41 -0.81
CA GLY A 30 5.33 -2.28 -2.00
C GLY A 30 6.74 -2.57 -2.48
N ALA A 31 7.56 -1.52 -2.61
CA ALA A 31 8.97 -1.66 -2.99
C ALA A 31 9.76 -2.49 -1.98
N VAL A 32 9.59 -2.23 -0.67
CA VAL A 32 10.26 -2.98 0.42
C VAL A 32 9.80 -4.45 0.46
N ALA A 33 8.52 -4.72 0.20
CA ALA A 33 7.97 -6.07 0.20
C ALA A 33 8.62 -6.93 -0.89
N LYS A 34 8.74 -6.41 -2.12
CA LYS A 34 9.31 -7.14 -3.26
C LYS A 34 10.83 -7.14 -3.33
N THR A 35 11.52 -6.38 -2.47
CA THR A 35 12.99 -6.36 -2.41
C THR A 35 13.49 -6.99 -1.12
N TYR A 36 13.41 -6.24 -0.02
CA TYR A 36 13.91 -6.64 1.29
C TYR A 36 13.17 -7.86 1.83
N TYR A 37 11.84 -7.83 1.88
CA TYR A 37 11.07 -8.91 2.48
C TYR A 37 11.15 -10.19 1.64
N ALA A 38 11.01 -10.09 0.32
CA ALA A 38 11.23 -11.20 -0.61
C ALA A 38 12.54 -11.95 -0.35
N THR A 39 13.64 -11.20 -0.20
CA THR A 39 14.96 -11.76 0.14
C THR A 39 14.97 -12.42 1.51
N LYS A 40 14.32 -11.82 2.51
CA LYS A 40 14.26 -12.36 3.87
C LYS A 40 13.48 -13.66 3.99
N VAL A 41 12.41 -13.82 3.21
CA VAL A 41 11.59 -15.04 3.22
C VAL A 41 11.96 -16.05 2.13
N GLY A 42 12.98 -15.75 1.31
CA GLY A 42 13.44 -16.64 0.24
C GLY A 42 12.44 -16.83 -0.89
N VAL A 43 11.58 -15.82 -1.15
CA VAL A 43 10.57 -15.85 -2.20
C VAL A 43 11.05 -15.06 -3.40
N ASP A 44 10.85 -15.61 -4.60
CA ASP A 44 11.08 -14.92 -5.87
C ASP A 44 10.13 -13.71 -5.99
N PRO A 45 10.63 -12.48 -6.09
CA PRO A 45 9.80 -11.28 -6.20
C PRO A 45 8.79 -11.31 -7.35
N SER A 46 9.11 -12.01 -8.45
CA SER A 46 8.21 -12.14 -9.61
C SER A 46 6.95 -12.95 -9.31
N LYS A 47 6.98 -13.76 -8.23
CA LYS A 47 5.86 -14.57 -7.76
C LYS A 47 5.08 -13.92 -6.62
N MET A 48 5.54 -12.75 -6.14
CA MET A 48 4.87 -12.03 -5.06
C MET A 48 3.75 -11.14 -5.60
N VAL A 49 2.58 -11.27 -4.97
CA VAL A 49 1.44 -10.37 -5.18
C VAL A 49 1.24 -9.52 -3.93
N VAL A 50 1.46 -8.22 -4.05
CA VAL A 50 1.28 -7.23 -3.00
C VAL A 50 -0.10 -6.59 -3.18
N VAL A 51 -0.99 -6.86 -2.23
CA VAL A 51 -2.33 -6.28 -2.17
C VAL A 51 -2.40 -5.28 -1.03
N SER A 52 -2.73 -4.04 -1.34
CA SER A 52 -2.90 -3.00 -0.33
C SER A 52 -4.38 -2.79 0.00
N VAL A 53 -4.70 -2.59 1.28
CA VAL A 53 -6.06 -2.27 1.74
C VAL A 53 -6.07 -0.83 2.22
N MET A 54 -6.90 0.01 1.61
CA MET A 54 -6.86 1.46 1.79
C MET A 54 -8.25 2.06 2.02
N PRO A 55 -8.40 3.08 2.87
CA PRO A 55 -9.65 3.83 2.99
C PRO A 55 -9.86 4.83 1.84
N CYS A 56 -9.09 4.74 0.75
CA CYS A 56 -9.01 5.74 -0.32
C CYS A 56 -9.10 5.10 -1.71
N THR A 57 -9.93 5.66 -2.60
CA THR A 57 -10.02 5.21 -3.99
C THR A 57 -8.87 5.72 -4.86
N ALA A 58 -8.32 6.90 -4.57
CA ALA A 58 -7.19 7.47 -5.32
C ALA A 58 -5.90 6.63 -5.20
N LYS A 59 -5.80 5.79 -4.16
CA LYS A 59 -4.71 4.81 -4.00
C LYS A 59 -4.68 3.75 -5.10
N LYS A 60 -5.83 3.43 -5.70
CA LYS A 60 -5.92 2.55 -6.88
C LYS A 60 -5.26 3.18 -8.10
N PHE A 61 -5.45 4.48 -8.30
CA PHE A 61 -4.75 5.23 -9.34
C PHE A 61 -3.25 5.31 -9.04
N GLU A 62 -2.88 5.58 -7.79
CA GLU A 62 -1.47 5.69 -7.38
C GLU A 62 -0.67 4.42 -7.70
N CYS A 63 -1.21 3.22 -7.45
CA CYS A 63 -0.48 1.98 -7.76
C CYS A 63 -0.41 1.64 -9.25
N GLN A 64 -1.17 2.34 -10.10
CA GLN A 64 -1.13 2.16 -11.55
C GLN A 64 -0.19 3.14 -12.26
N ARG A 65 0.43 4.08 -11.54
CA ARG A 65 1.43 4.99 -12.09
C ARG A 65 2.63 4.19 -12.61
N GLU A 66 3.07 4.47 -13.83
CA GLU A 66 4.10 3.69 -14.54
C GLU A 66 5.44 3.69 -13.81
N GLU A 67 5.75 4.78 -13.11
CA GLU A 67 6.96 4.96 -12.31
C GLU A 67 6.94 4.24 -10.94
N MET A 68 5.84 3.58 -10.56
CA MET A 68 5.75 2.84 -9.29
C MET A 68 6.28 1.42 -9.45
N ASN A 69 7.58 1.32 -9.76
CA ASN A 69 8.25 0.08 -10.11
C ASN A 69 9.70 -0.04 -9.63
N ASP A 70 10.06 0.62 -8.51
CA ASP A 70 11.45 0.64 -8.01
C ASP A 70 11.94 -0.76 -7.62
N SER A 71 11.03 -1.69 -7.31
CA SER A 71 11.40 -3.08 -7.05
C SER A 71 11.84 -3.85 -8.30
N GLY A 72 11.81 -3.25 -9.49
CA GLY A 72 11.96 -3.95 -10.78
C GLY A 72 10.66 -4.66 -11.24
N PHE A 73 9.60 -4.54 -10.45
CA PHE A 73 8.25 -5.02 -10.72
C PHE A 73 7.28 -3.92 -10.33
N LYS A 74 5.99 -4.07 -10.62
CA LYS A 74 4.98 -3.17 -10.05
C LYS A 74 5.03 -3.24 -8.52
N ASP A 75 5.29 -2.13 -7.84
CA ASP A 75 5.54 -2.11 -6.38
C ASP A 75 4.32 -2.63 -5.60
N VAL A 76 3.11 -2.21 -6.00
CA VAL A 76 1.82 -2.68 -5.45
C VAL A 76 0.92 -3.18 -6.57
N ASP A 77 0.54 -4.45 -6.54
CA ASP A 77 -0.21 -5.09 -7.62
C ASP A 77 -1.67 -4.67 -7.63
N TYR A 78 -2.32 -4.74 -6.47
CA TYR A 78 -3.74 -4.45 -6.29
C TYR A 78 -3.99 -3.56 -5.09
N VAL A 79 -5.07 -2.78 -5.16
CA VAL A 79 -5.55 -1.98 -4.05
C VAL A 79 -7.04 -2.25 -3.86
N LEU A 80 -7.39 -2.73 -2.66
CA LEU A 80 -8.76 -2.87 -2.19
C LEU A 80 -9.12 -1.67 -1.32
N THR A 81 -10.35 -1.21 -1.43
CA THR A 81 -10.93 -0.31 -0.44
C THR A 81 -11.31 -1.08 0.81
N THR A 82 -11.43 -0.39 1.95
CA THR A 82 -11.98 -0.98 3.19
C THR A 82 -13.34 -1.65 2.96
N ARG A 83 -14.19 -1.08 2.09
CA ARG A 83 -15.49 -1.66 1.72
C ARG A 83 -15.35 -2.98 0.95
N GLU A 84 -14.43 -3.04 -0.01
CA GLU A 84 -14.19 -4.26 -0.79
C GLU A 84 -13.65 -5.39 0.09
N LEU A 85 -12.71 -5.10 1.00
CA LEU A 85 -12.27 -6.10 1.97
C LEU A 85 -13.43 -6.57 2.87
N GLY A 86 -14.26 -5.64 3.36
CA GLY A 86 -15.44 -5.99 4.15
C GLY A 86 -16.40 -6.92 3.40
N GLN A 87 -16.64 -6.66 2.11
CA GLN A 87 -17.45 -7.54 1.26
C GLN A 87 -16.81 -8.92 1.07
N MET A 88 -15.48 -9.02 0.94
CA MET A 88 -14.79 -10.30 0.83
C MET A 88 -14.89 -11.11 2.13
N ILE A 89 -14.76 -10.46 3.30
CA ILE A 89 -14.91 -11.12 4.61
C ILE A 89 -16.32 -11.68 4.76
N THR A 90 -17.36 -10.88 4.48
CA THR A 90 -18.75 -11.34 4.52
C THR A 90 -19.03 -12.43 3.48
N GLY A 91 -18.51 -12.27 2.25
CA GLY A 91 -18.68 -13.23 1.16
C GLY A 91 -18.01 -14.59 1.42
N ALA A 92 -16.94 -14.61 2.23
CA ALA A 92 -16.28 -15.83 2.68
C ALA A 92 -16.99 -16.51 3.87
N GLY A 93 -18.05 -15.91 4.41
CA GLY A 93 -18.79 -16.45 5.56
C GLY A 93 -18.05 -16.31 6.90
N ILE A 94 -17.11 -15.38 7.01
CA ILE A 94 -16.31 -15.16 8.22
C ILE A 94 -17.10 -14.29 9.21
N ASP A 95 -17.32 -14.78 10.43
CA ASP A 95 -17.81 -13.96 11.54
C ASP A 95 -16.67 -13.14 12.15
N PHE A 96 -16.43 -11.97 11.56
CA PHE A 96 -15.32 -11.09 11.92
C PHE A 96 -15.33 -10.66 13.39
N ASN A 97 -16.51 -10.48 14.00
CA ASN A 97 -16.61 -9.99 15.39
C ASN A 97 -16.23 -11.06 16.42
N SER A 98 -16.24 -12.33 16.02
CA SER A 98 -15.86 -13.47 16.86
C SER A 98 -14.37 -13.84 16.77
N LEU A 99 -13.63 -13.23 15.83
CA LEU A 99 -12.23 -13.58 15.62
C LEU A 99 -11.37 -13.15 16.82
N PRO A 100 -10.47 -14.02 17.31
CA PRO A 100 -9.49 -13.61 18.30
C PRO A 100 -8.48 -12.66 17.67
N ASP A 101 -7.90 -11.79 18.48
CA ASP A 101 -6.77 -10.96 18.07
C ASP A 101 -5.58 -11.82 17.65
N SER A 102 -4.85 -11.36 16.63
CA SER A 102 -3.60 -11.96 16.17
C SER A 102 -2.52 -10.90 16.02
N VAL A 103 -1.26 -11.33 15.97
CA VAL A 103 -0.12 -10.45 15.73
C VAL A 103 0.17 -10.30 14.24
N MET A 104 0.69 -9.14 13.84
CA MET A 104 1.19 -8.92 12.48
C MET A 104 2.51 -9.67 12.24
N ASP A 105 2.77 -10.05 10.99
CA ASP A 105 3.95 -10.81 10.63
C ASP A 105 5.27 -10.02 10.74
N SER A 106 6.32 -10.69 11.22
CA SER A 106 7.68 -10.15 11.27
C SER A 106 8.43 -10.37 9.94
N PRO A 107 9.35 -9.46 9.52
CA PRO A 107 9.79 -8.24 10.20
C PRO A 107 9.03 -6.97 9.82
N ILE A 108 8.09 -7.02 8.87
CA ILE A 108 7.50 -5.81 8.25
C ILE A 108 6.16 -5.37 8.84
N GLY A 109 5.60 -6.12 9.80
CA GLY A 109 4.30 -5.82 10.42
C GLY A 109 4.34 -4.94 11.66
N MET A 110 5.53 -4.51 12.12
CA MET A 110 5.65 -3.65 13.29
C MET A 110 5.32 -2.19 12.95
N GLY A 111 4.40 -1.59 13.72
CA GLY A 111 4.05 -0.17 13.66
C GLY A 111 4.52 0.60 14.89
N THR A 112 4.51 1.93 14.79
CA THR A 112 4.69 2.84 15.95
C THR A 112 3.47 3.74 16.04
N GLY A 113 3.22 4.36 17.20
CA GLY A 113 2.08 5.28 17.35
C GLY A 113 2.09 6.46 16.37
N ALA A 114 3.26 6.87 15.87
CA ALA A 114 3.37 7.88 14.82
C ALA A 114 2.86 7.38 13.45
N ALA A 115 3.05 6.09 13.15
CA ALA A 115 2.52 5.46 11.94
C ALA A 115 1.00 5.25 12.04
N ASP A 116 0.49 4.92 13.23
CA ASP A 116 -0.95 4.65 13.43
C ASP A 116 -1.82 5.89 13.23
N ILE A 117 -1.30 7.08 13.57
CA ILE A 117 -2.02 8.36 13.42
C ILE A 117 -1.86 9.00 12.03
N PHE A 118 -1.30 8.28 11.04
CA PHE A 118 -0.97 8.84 9.73
C PHE A 118 -2.18 9.14 8.83
N ALA A 119 -3.33 8.49 9.11
CA ALA A 119 -4.63 8.53 8.41
C ALA A 119 -4.73 9.34 7.10
#